data_AF-A0A078RDF4-F1
#
_entry.id   AF-A0A078RDF4-F1
#
_cell.length_a   1.000
_cell.length_b   1.000
_cell.length_c   1.000
_cell.angle_alpha   90.00
_cell.angle_beta   90.00
_cell.angle_gamma   90.00
#
_symmetry.space_group_name_H-M   'P 1'
#
loop_
_entity.id
_entity.type
_entity.pdbx_description
1 polymer ?
#
loop_
_entity_poly.entity_id
_entity_poly.type
_entity_poly.pdbx_seq_one_letter_code
_entity_poly.pdbx_strand_id
1 'polypeptide(L)'
;MSIVCHETARTGVPASTPEIVLPSGEGIPRYARGGYDVIVDGIIGPWFLKPWQSLVREHYEVHYIILRASKEETLKRAVERSKLDRKTNIELVETMWEQFSNLGIYELNVIDTTTHSIKDTVSAVKEKIVSRAALLS
;
A
#
# COMPACT_ATOMS: atom_id res chain seq x y z
N MET A 1 2.48 -7.49 5.55
CA MET A 1 1.56 -6.35 5.38
C MET A 1 2.29 -5.30 4.59
N SER A 2 1.92 -5.17 3.33
CA SER A 2 2.44 -4.18 2.41
C SER A 2 1.26 -3.32 2.01
N ILE A 3 1.42 -2.01 2.09
CA ILE A 3 0.40 -1.06 1.69
C ILE A 3 0.95 -0.40 0.46
N VAL A 4 0.15 -0.48 -0.60
CA VAL A 4 0.44 0.15 -1.88
C VAL A 4 -0.34 1.45 -1.90
N CYS A 5 0.38 2.57 -1.83
CA CYS A 5 -0.18 3.87 -2.16
C CYS A 5 0.09 4.11 -3.64
N HIS A 6 -0.95 4.19 -4.47
CA HIS A 6 -0.83 4.50 -5.89
C HIS A 6 -1.23 5.95 -6.14
N GLU A 7 -0.41 6.70 -6.86
CA GLU A 7 -0.66 8.09 -7.25
C GLU A 7 -0.73 8.20 -8.77
N THR A 8 -1.83 8.73 -9.30
CA THR A 8 -1.93 9.12 -10.71
C THR A 8 -2.02 10.64 -10.82
N ALA A 9 -1.04 11.25 -11.48
CA ALA A 9 -1.14 12.65 -11.88
C ALA A 9 -2.11 12.78 -13.06
N ARG A 10 -3.02 13.77 -13.02
CA ARG A 10 -3.93 14.08 -14.12
C ARG A 10 -3.17 14.66 -15.32
N THR A 11 -2.50 13.81 -16.07
CA THR A 11 -2.07 14.09 -17.43
C THR A 11 -2.49 12.90 -18.26
N GLY A 12 -3.29 13.11 -19.32
CA GLY A 12 -3.86 12.07 -20.19
C GLY A 12 -2.83 11.29 -21.02
N VAL A 13 -1.80 10.77 -20.37
CA VAL A 13 -0.71 9.97 -20.94
C VAL A 13 -0.94 8.51 -20.55
N PRO A 14 -0.84 7.55 -21.48
CA PRO A 14 -1.07 6.14 -21.18
C PRO A 14 -0.02 5.62 -20.19
N ALA A 15 -0.45 4.84 -19.20
CA ALA A 15 0.40 4.25 -18.18
C ALA A 15 1.51 3.36 -18.79
N SER A 16 2.75 3.83 -18.77
CA SER A 16 3.93 3.02 -19.01
C SER A 16 4.50 2.55 -17.66
N THR A 17 4.51 1.23 -17.47
CA THR A 17 5.20 0.42 -16.43
C THR A 17 5.53 1.13 -15.10
N PRO A 18 4.85 0.79 -13.98
CA PRO A 18 5.15 1.39 -12.69
C PRO A 18 6.44 0.81 -12.12
N GLU A 19 7.48 1.63 -12.04
CA GLU A 19 8.66 1.39 -11.23
C GLU A 19 8.97 2.71 -10.52
N ILE A 20 8.90 2.73 -9.18
CA ILE A 20 9.75 3.50 -8.26
C ILE A 20 9.23 3.29 -6.82
N VAL A 21 10.09 2.75 -5.96
CA VAL A 21 9.91 2.62 -4.51
C VAL A 21 10.74 3.71 -3.83
N LEU A 22 10.10 4.62 -3.07
CA LEU A 22 10.80 5.57 -2.21
C LEU A 22 10.37 5.42 -0.73
N PRO A 23 11.32 5.31 0.22
CA PRO A 23 11.01 5.08 1.64
C PRO A 23 10.58 6.33 2.42
N SER A 24 10.75 7.55 1.88
CA SER A 24 10.58 8.81 2.63
C SER A 24 9.53 9.79 2.08
N GLY A 25 8.88 9.49 0.95
CA GLY A 25 7.87 10.36 0.36
C GLY A 25 8.38 11.66 -0.29
N GLU A 26 9.61 12.08 -0.01
CA GLU A 26 10.17 13.37 -0.46
C GLU A 26 10.29 13.52 -1.99
N GLY A 27 10.36 12.40 -2.73
CA GLY A 27 10.41 12.39 -4.20
C GLY A 27 9.07 12.14 -4.88
N ILE A 28 8.02 11.81 -4.14
CA ILE A 28 6.71 11.41 -4.69
C ILE A 28 6.11 12.52 -5.57
N PRO A 29 6.02 13.78 -5.10
CA PRO A 29 5.49 14.85 -5.94
C PRO A 29 6.34 15.15 -7.18
N ARG A 30 7.62 14.76 -7.20
CA ARG A 30 8.51 14.98 -8.35
C ARG A 30 8.21 14.00 -9.48
N TYR A 31 7.99 12.72 -9.16
CA TYR A 31 7.64 11.70 -10.15
C TYR A 31 6.21 11.85 -10.65
N ALA A 32 5.27 12.14 -9.74
CA ALA A 32 3.88 12.39 -10.10
C ALA A 32 3.76 13.60 -11.04
N ARG A 33 4.43 14.73 -10.74
CA ARG A 33 4.48 15.88 -11.67
C ARG A 33 5.10 15.55 -13.04
N GLY A 34 5.94 14.51 -13.10
CA GLY A 34 6.48 13.98 -14.35
C GLY A 34 5.50 13.12 -15.17
N GLY A 35 4.28 12.90 -14.67
CA GLY A 35 3.24 12.11 -15.34
C GLY A 35 3.31 10.60 -15.08
N TYR A 36 4.13 10.16 -14.11
CA TYR A 36 4.24 8.75 -13.76
C TYR A 36 3.22 8.34 -12.71
N ASP A 37 2.78 7.08 -12.81
CA ASP A 37 2.11 6.39 -11.70
C ASP A 37 3.14 6.01 -10.64
N VAL A 38 2.94 6.45 -9.40
CA VAL A 38 3.88 6.17 -8.29
C VAL A 38 3.29 5.09 -7.39
N ILE A 39 4.05 4.03 -7.10
CA ILE A 39 3.67 2.98 -6.15
C ILE A 39 4.58 3.04 -4.93
N VAL A 40 3.99 3.31 -3.77
CA VAL A 40 4.71 3.28 -2.50
C VAL A 40 4.39 1.98 -1.80
N ASP A 41 5.38 1.09 -1.69
CA ASP A 41 5.28 -0.14 -0.89
C ASP A 41 5.90 0.10 0.49
N GLY A 42 5.05 0.15 1.51
CA GLY A 42 5.49 0.35 2.89
C GLY A 42 4.40 0.04 3.92
N ILE A 43 4.74 0.16 5.20
CA ILE A 43 3.77 0.09 6.29
C ILE A 43 3.31 1.52 6.59
N ILE A 44 2.09 1.85 6.16
CA ILE A 44 1.46 3.17 6.31
C ILE A 44 0.13 3.00 7.06
N GLY A 45 0.12 3.17 8.37
CA GLY A 45 -1.12 3.05 9.13
C GLY A 45 -2.08 4.23 8.94
N PRO A 46 -3.38 4.07 9.29
CA PRO A 46 -4.36 5.17 9.26
C PRO A 46 -3.92 6.43 10.01
N TRP A 47 -3.11 6.28 11.06
CA TRP A 47 -2.52 7.37 11.86
C TRP A 47 -1.50 8.22 11.09
N PHE A 48 -1.05 7.79 9.91
CA PHE A 48 -0.08 8.51 9.08
C PHE A 48 -0.65 8.90 7.72
N LEU A 49 -1.98 9.06 7.59
CA LEU A 49 -2.62 9.42 6.32
C LEU A 49 -2.55 10.92 5.97
N LYS A 50 -2.25 11.79 6.94
CA LYS A 50 -2.25 13.26 6.75
C LYS A 50 -1.39 13.76 5.58
N PRO A 51 -0.14 13.28 5.38
CA PRO A 51 0.67 13.72 4.24
C PRO A 51 0.03 13.37 2.90
N TRP A 52 -0.56 12.17 2.79
CA TRP A 52 -1.23 11.67 1.58
C TRP A 52 -2.50 12.45 1.27
N GLN A 53 -3.30 12.77 2.30
CA GLN A 53 -4.46 13.65 2.15
C GLN A 53 -4.08 15.07 1.68
N SER A 54 -2.85 15.51 1.94
CA SER A 54 -2.36 16.78 1.38
C SER A 54 -2.20 16.73 -0.13
N LEU A 55 -1.73 15.59 -0.67
CA LEU A 55 -1.63 15.40 -2.11
C LEU A 55 -3.01 15.37 -2.77
N VAL A 56 -4.01 14.77 -2.12
CA VAL A 56 -5.40 14.83 -2.60
C VAL A 56 -5.89 16.28 -2.73
N ARG A 57 -5.57 17.14 -1.76
CA ARG A 57 -5.88 18.59 -1.83
C ARG A 57 -5.12 19.32 -2.93
N GLU A 58 -3.95 18.83 -3.33
CA GLU A 58 -3.18 19.32 -4.47
C GLU A 58 -3.64 18.71 -5.82
N HIS A 59 -4.80 18.05 -5.85
CA HIS A 59 -5.45 17.44 -7.02
C HIS A 59 -4.80 16.16 -7.55
N TYR A 60 -3.97 15.49 -6.76
CA TYR A 60 -3.48 14.15 -7.09
C TYR A 60 -4.53 13.08 -6.75
N GLU A 61 -4.61 12.03 -7.57
CA GLU A 61 -5.44 10.86 -7.28
C GLU A 61 -4.63 9.88 -6.44
N VAL A 62 -5.00 9.70 -5.16
CA VAL A 62 -4.26 8.85 -4.22
C VAL A 62 -5.14 7.66 -3.81
N HIS A 63 -4.69 6.44 -4.11
CA HIS A 63 -5.35 5.20 -3.69
C HIS A 63 -4.62 4.59 -2.51
N TYR A 64 -5.32 4.39 -1.40
CA TYR A 64 -4.78 3.76 -0.20
C TYR A 64 -5.23 2.29 -0.14
N ILE A 65 -4.38 1.36 -0.61
CA ILE A 65 -4.72 -0.07 -0.73
C ILE A 65 -3.93 -0.90 0.28
N ILE A 66 -4.63 -1.77 1.02
CA ILE A 66 -4.04 -2.52 2.14
C ILE A 66 -4.02 -4.00 1.78
N LEU A 67 -2.84 -4.60 1.70
CA LEU A 67 -2.70 -6.05 1.52
C LEU A 67 -2.58 -6.71 2.89
N ARG A 68 -3.65 -7.39 3.31
CA ARG A 68 -3.72 -8.08 4.60
C ARG A 68 -3.81 -9.58 4.35
N ALA A 69 -2.97 -10.34 5.04
CA ALA A 69 -3.09 -11.80 5.12
C ALA A 69 -3.45 -12.18 6.56
N SER A 70 -3.82 -13.44 6.77
CA SER A 70 -3.98 -13.98 8.12
C SER A 70 -2.72 -13.76 8.97
N LYS A 71 -2.88 -13.73 10.29
CA LYS A 71 -1.76 -13.58 11.24
C LYS A 71 -0.74 -14.71 11.03
N GLU A 72 -1.22 -15.93 10.85
CA GLU A 72 -0.40 -17.12 10.61
C GLU A 72 0.44 -17.00 9.34
N GLU A 73 -0.18 -16.63 8.21
CA GLU A 73 0.52 -16.48 6.94
C GLU A 73 1.52 -15.31 6.98
N THR A 74 1.17 -14.23 7.69
CA THR A 74 2.07 -13.08 7.89
C THR A 74 3.30 -13.47 8.72
N LEU A 75 3.12 -14.25 9.78
CA LEU A 75 4.21 -14.77 10.61
C LEU A 75 5.11 -15.70 9.82
N LYS A 76 4.53 -16.64 9.06
CA LYS A 76 5.28 -17.56 8.19
C LYS A 76 6.20 -16.80 7.25
N ARG A 77 5.66 -15.81 6.52
CA ARG A 77 6.43 -14.97 5.59
C ARG A 77 7.49 -14.10 6.27
N ALA A 78 7.28 -13.69 7.53
CA ALA A 78 8.23 -12.86 8.25
C ALA A 78 9.41 -13.65 8.81
N VAL A 79 9.18 -14.90 9.24
CA VAL A 79 10.25 -15.80 9.71
C VAL A 79 11.23 -16.14 8.58
N GLU A 80 10.76 -16.17 7.33
CA GLU A 80 11.60 -16.37 6.15
C GLU A 80 12.47 -15.14 5.80
N ARG A 81 12.25 -13.97 6.44
CA ARG A 81 13.05 -12.76 6.18
C ARG A 81 14.35 -12.80 6.97
N SER A 82 15.47 -12.69 6.26
CA SER A 82 16.83 -12.68 6.83
C SER A 82 17.31 -11.34 7.39
N LYS A 83 16.49 -10.27 7.34
CA LYS A 83 16.92 -8.90 7.71
C LYS A 83 17.03 -8.65 9.22
N LEU A 84 16.21 -9.31 10.05
CA LEU A 84 16.21 -9.17 11.50
C LEU A 84 16.27 -10.55 12.14
N ASP A 85 16.63 -10.62 13.42
CA ASP A 85 16.55 -11.87 14.15
C ASP A 85 15.09 -12.36 14.26
N ARG A 86 14.94 -13.69 14.36
CA ARG A 86 13.63 -14.35 14.33
C ARG A 86 12.68 -13.84 15.40
N LYS A 87 13.17 -13.52 16.60
CA LYS A 87 12.34 -13.07 17.71
C LYS A 87 11.78 -11.67 17.44
N THR A 88 12.65 -10.75 17.02
CA THR A 88 12.25 -9.38 16.63
C THR A 88 11.25 -9.37 15.48
N ASN A 89 11.42 -10.25 14.48
CA ASN A 89 10.45 -10.38 13.38
C ASN A 89 9.06 -10.82 13.87
N ILE A 90 8.98 -11.76 14.82
CA ILE A 90 7.71 -12.24 15.37
C ILE A 90 7.03 -11.13 16.17
N GLU A 91 7.73 -10.52 17.12
CA GLU A 91 7.17 -9.44 17.97
C GLU A 91 6.67 -8.26 17.13
N LEU A 92 7.42 -7.90 16.09
CA LEU A 92 7.02 -6.85 15.15
C LEU A 92 5.74 -7.23 14.39
N VAL A 93 5.65 -8.46 13.87
CA VAL A 93 4.45 -8.91 13.16
C VAL A 93 3.24 -8.95 14.07
N GLU A 94 3.37 -9.45 15.30
CA GLU A 94 2.25 -9.50 16.23
C GLU A 94 1.72 -8.10 16.54
N THR A 95 2.61 -7.18 16.90
CA THR A 95 2.25 -5.80 17.21
C THR A 95 1.62 -5.11 15.99
N MET A 96 2.24 -5.22 14.82
CA MET A 96 1.76 -4.57 13.61
C MET A 96 0.45 -5.18 13.12
N TRP A 97 0.32 -6.51 13.14
CA TRP A 97 -0.89 -7.17 12.64
C TRP A 97 -2.12 -6.76 13.44
N GLU A 98 -1.99 -6.63 14.77
CA GLU A 98 -3.09 -6.16 15.63
C GLU A 98 -3.55 -4.75 15.23
N GLN A 99 -2.62 -3.82 14.99
CA GLN A 99 -2.96 -2.46 14.59
C GLN A 99 -3.68 -2.37 13.23
N PHE A 100 -3.54 -3.37 12.38
CA PHE A 100 -4.20 -3.44 11.08
C PHE A 100 -5.31 -4.49 10.99
N SER A 101 -5.61 -5.17 12.10
CA SER A 101 -6.69 -6.15 12.17
C SER A 101 -8.07 -5.48 12.17
N ASN A 102 -8.13 -4.21 12.57
CA ASN A 102 -9.32 -3.38 12.50
C ASN A 102 -8.95 -1.94 12.10
N LEU A 103 -9.29 -1.57 10.88
CA LEU A 103 -8.97 -0.29 10.26
C LEU A 103 -10.19 0.63 10.13
N GLY A 104 -11.32 0.27 10.75
CA GLY A 104 -12.56 1.03 10.69
C GLY A 104 -13.04 1.24 9.25
N ILE A 105 -13.17 2.50 8.83
CA ILE A 105 -13.65 2.85 7.49
C ILE A 105 -12.73 2.32 6.37
N TYR A 106 -11.45 2.11 6.66
CA TYR A 106 -10.48 1.62 5.67
C TYR A 106 -10.51 0.10 5.52
N GLU A 107 -11.40 -0.62 6.20
CA GLU A 107 -11.64 -2.04 5.93
C GLU A 107 -12.12 -2.27 4.48
N LEU A 108 -12.82 -1.29 3.89
CA LEU A 108 -13.18 -1.30 2.47
C LEU A 108 -11.96 -1.28 1.54
N ASN A 109 -10.83 -0.78 2.04
CA ASN A 109 -9.58 -0.67 1.29
C ASN A 109 -8.73 -1.93 1.38
N VAL A 110 -9.09 -2.90 2.23
CA VAL A 110 -8.36 -4.16 2.39
C VAL A 110 -8.58 -5.10 1.21
N ILE A 111 -7.49 -5.71 0.73
CA ILE A 111 -7.49 -6.92 -0.10
C ILE A 111 -6.97 -8.05 0.80
N ASP A 112 -7.78 -9.08 1.00
CA ASP A 112 -7.30 -10.30 1.63
C ASP A 112 -6.36 -11.03 0.66
N THR A 113 -5.15 -11.31 1.09
CA THR A 113 -4.08 -11.94 0.30
C THR A 113 -3.64 -13.28 0.89
N THR A 114 -4.39 -13.82 1.84
CA THR A 114 -4.06 -15.06 2.56
C THR A 114 -3.84 -16.22 1.60
N THR A 115 -4.73 -16.38 0.61
CA THR A 115 -4.68 -17.47 -0.37
C THR A 115 -4.33 -17.00 -1.78
N HIS A 116 -4.08 -15.71 -1.97
CA HIS A 116 -3.79 -15.16 -3.29
C HIS A 116 -2.43 -15.59 -3.81
N SER A 117 -2.39 -15.95 -5.09
CA SER A 117 -1.14 -15.91 -5.83
C SER A 117 -0.70 -14.46 -6.09
N ILE A 118 0.52 -14.28 -6.58
CA ILE A 118 1.02 -12.96 -7.03
C ILE A 118 0.09 -12.39 -8.11
N LYS A 119 -0.36 -13.22 -9.06
CA LYS A 119 -1.22 -12.79 -10.17
C LYS A 119 -2.59 -12.32 -9.67
N ASP A 120 -3.16 -13.03 -8.70
CA ASP A 120 -4.46 -12.67 -8.12
C ASP A 120 -4.35 -11.36 -7.34
N THR A 121 -3.27 -11.20 -6.57
CA THR A 121 -2.98 -9.96 -5.84
C THR A 121 -2.87 -8.77 -6.78
N VAL A 122 -2.09 -8.89 -7.87
CA VAL A 122 -1.94 -7.83 -8.87
C VAL A 122 -3.27 -7.50 -9.53
N SER A 123 -4.08 -8.50 -9.84
CA SER A 123 -5.39 -8.31 -10.47
C SER A 123 -6.35 -7.55 -9.54
N ALA A 124 -6.41 -7.93 -8.26
CA ALA A 124 -7.24 -7.27 -7.25
C ALA A 124 -6.80 -5.81 -6.99
N VAL A 125 -5.49 -5.54 -6.98
CA VAL A 125 -4.97 -4.16 -6.84
C VAL A 125 -5.41 -3.31 -8.04
N LYS A 126 -5.26 -3.82 -9.27
CA LYS A 126 -5.69 -3.12 -10.48
C LYS A 126 -7.19 -2.83 -10.46
N GLU A 127 -8.00 -3.80 -10.03
CA GLU A 127 -9.45 -3.63 -9.92
C GLU A 127 -9.82 -2.53 -8.92
N LYS A 128 -9.16 -2.47 -7.76
CA LYS A 128 -9.40 -1.38 -6.78
C LYS A 128 -9.04 0.00 -7.31
N ILE A 129 -7.96 0.11 -8.08
CA ILE A 129 -7.56 1.37 -8.71
C ILE A 129 -8.59 1.78 -9.76
N VAL A 130 -8.94 0.88 -10.69
CA VAL A 130 -9.89 1.17 -11.79
C VAL A 130 -11.28 1.52 -11.26
N SER A 131 -11.76 0.81 -10.24
CA SER A 131 -13.05 1.08 -9.61
C SER A 131 -13.05 2.31 -8.70
N ARG A 132 -11.86 2.87 -8.41
CA ARG A 132 -11.67 3.96 -7.43
C ARG A 132 -12.24 3.65 -6.04
N ALA A 133 -12.35 2.36 -5.71
CA ALA A 133 -12.93 1.91 -4.44
C ALA A 133 -12.02 2.21 -3.24
N ALA A 134 -10.73 2.46 -3.47
CA ALA A 134 -9.74 2.75 -2.43
C ALA A 134 -9.23 4.20 -2.47
N LEU A 135 -9.99 5.11 -3.09
CA LEU A 135 -9.60 6.50 -3.21
C LEU A 135 -9.59 7.17 -1.82
N LEU A 136 -8.49 7.85 -1.51
CA LEU A 136 -8.34 8.60 -0.27
C LEU A 136 -9.05 9.95 -0.38
N SER A 137 -9.87 10.27 0.62
CA SER A 137 -10.59 11.55 0.76
C SER A 137 -9.90 12.53 1.70
#